data_AF-A0ABC8TEK2-F1
#
_entry.id   AF-A0ABC8TEK2-F1
#
_cell.length_a   1.000
_cell.length_b   1.000
_cell.length_c   1.000
_cell.angle_alpha   90.00
_cell.angle_beta   90.00
_cell.angle_gamma   90.00
#
_symmetry.space_group_name_H-M   'P 1'
#
loop_
_entity.id
_entity.type
_entity.pdbx_description
1 polymer ?
#
loop_
_entity_poly.entity_id
_entity_poly.type
_entity_poly.pdbx_seq_one_letter_code
_entity_poly.pdbx_strand_id
1 'polypeptide(L)'
;MSENGDVSSRKPASRLRWDVFLNFRGEDTRDTFTDQLYKALYRKDVRVFRDNDGLKQGDSLTPTLLNAIEDSAASIAIISPSYASSRWCLEELATICEFKRLVLPVFYRVDPSDVRRQKGPFEEDFQTLERRFGVEKVLRWRNAMAEVGGISGWVFRTGCDEPQLIEQLVKRVLVELSNTPVVVAPFTVGLNFRIQELMQLLDVKRNGIQVLGFHGMGGIGKTTLAKALYNKLVSHFE
;
A
#
# COMPACT_ATOMS: atom_id res chain seq x y z
N MET A 1 -47.47 -16.01 3.70
CA MET A 1 -46.74 -14.76 3.96
C MET A 1 -45.26 -15.10 3.96
N SER A 2 -44.58 -14.74 2.88
CA SER A 2 -43.16 -15.02 2.66
C SER A 2 -42.38 -13.76 3.00
N GLU A 3 -41.50 -13.82 3.99
CA GLU A 3 -40.52 -12.77 4.25
C GLU A 3 -39.14 -13.28 3.81
N ASN A 4 -38.71 -12.80 2.64
CA ASN A 4 -37.33 -12.89 2.19
C ASN A 4 -36.53 -11.82 2.93
N GLY A 5 -35.73 -12.23 3.92
CA GLY A 5 -34.70 -11.40 4.53
C GLY A 5 -33.46 -11.38 3.66
N ASP A 6 -33.25 -10.28 2.95
CA ASP A 6 -32.04 -9.98 2.19
C ASP A 6 -30.83 -9.87 3.14
N VAL A 7 -29.93 -10.85 3.10
CA VAL A 7 -28.70 -10.86 3.89
C VAL A 7 -27.67 -9.99 3.16
N SER A 8 -27.75 -8.68 3.37
CA SER A 8 -26.70 -7.74 3.01
C SER A 8 -25.40 -8.15 3.71
N SER A 9 -24.45 -8.70 2.95
CA SER A 9 -23.10 -9.04 3.41
C SER A 9 -22.37 -7.79 3.91
N ARG A 10 -22.44 -7.51 5.21
CA ARG A 10 -21.63 -6.45 5.82
C ARG A 10 -20.17 -6.88 5.79
N LYS A 11 -19.39 -6.29 4.87
CA LYS A 11 -17.92 -6.34 4.90
C LYS A 11 -17.45 -5.99 6.32
N PRO A 12 -16.49 -6.74 6.90
CA PRO A 12 -15.97 -6.41 8.22
C PRO A 12 -15.43 -4.98 8.18
N ALA A 13 -15.74 -4.17 9.19
CA ALA A 13 -15.25 -2.81 9.29
C ALA A 13 -13.71 -2.82 9.27
N SER A 14 -13.13 -2.53 8.11
CA SER A 14 -11.70 -2.26 8.01
C SER A 14 -11.44 -1.02 8.87
N ARG A 15 -10.46 -1.09 9.77
CA ARG A 15 -10.02 0.11 10.50
C ARG A 15 -9.48 1.19 9.56
N LEU A 16 -9.02 0.77 8.38
CA LEU A 16 -8.47 1.60 7.32
C LEU A 16 -9.60 2.19 6.48
N ARG A 17 -9.49 3.49 6.18
CA ARG A 17 -10.45 4.20 5.32
C ARG A 17 -10.26 3.83 3.86
N TRP A 18 -9.03 3.51 3.47
CA TRP A 18 -8.62 3.23 2.10
C TRP A 18 -7.92 1.88 2.02
N ASP A 19 -8.07 1.23 0.88
CA ASP A 19 -7.35 0.01 0.56
C ASP A 19 -6.00 0.37 -0.07
N VAL A 20 -5.99 1.34 -0.98
CA VAL A 20 -4.78 1.76 -1.71
C VAL A 20 -4.62 3.28 -1.70
N PHE A 21 -3.40 3.75 -1.44
CA PHE A 21 -2.95 5.11 -1.72
C PHE A 21 -2.21 5.16 -3.06
N LEU A 22 -2.60 6.05 -3.97
CA LEU A 22 -1.85 6.31 -5.21
C LEU A 22 -0.95 7.54 -5.03
N ASN A 23 0.35 7.30 -5.14
CA ASN A 23 1.40 8.30 -5.12
C ASN A 23 1.99 8.41 -6.53
N PHE A 24 1.84 9.57 -7.18
CA PHE A 24 2.20 9.72 -8.59
C PHE A 24 2.49 11.18 -8.92
N ARG A 25 3.09 11.40 -10.09
CA ARG A 25 3.19 12.73 -10.71
C ARG A 25 2.00 12.94 -11.62
N GLY A 26 1.13 13.85 -11.22
CA GLY A 26 -0.11 14.20 -11.90
C GLY A 26 0.12 14.84 -13.26
N GLU A 27 1.15 15.67 -13.42
CA GLU A 27 1.52 16.23 -14.74
C GLU A 27 1.86 15.14 -15.75
N ASP A 28 2.46 14.02 -15.31
CA ASP A 28 2.90 12.94 -16.20
C ASP A 28 1.79 11.93 -16.49
N THR A 29 1.00 11.57 -15.47
CA THR A 29 0.19 10.34 -15.52
C THR A 29 -1.27 10.51 -15.11
N ARG A 30 -1.70 11.69 -14.62
CA ARG A 30 -3.04 11.87 -14.04
C ARG A 30 -4.12 11.40 -14.99
N ASP A 31 -4.24 12.01 -16.17
CA ASP A 31 -5.36 11.77 -17.09
C ASP A 31 -5.11 10.61 -18.07
N THR A 32 -4.00 9.89 -17.89
CA THR A 32 -3.58 8.77 -18.73
C THR A 32 -3.52 7.49 -17.91
N PHE A 33 -2.31 7.01 -17.59
CA PHE A 33 -2.07 5.75 -16.91
C PHE A 33 -2.76 5.68 -15.54
N THR A 34 -2.63 6.73 -14.72
CA THR A 34 -3.14 6.71 -13.35
C THR A 34 -4.67 6.70 -13.31
N ASP A 35 -5.33 7.38 -14.25
CA ASP A 35 -6.79 7.33 -14.38
C ASP A 35 -7.28 5.94 -14.81
N GLN A 36 -6.58 5.28 -15.73
CA GLN A 36 -6.89 3.92 -16.15
C GLN A 36 -6.73 2.91 -15.00
N LEU A 37 -5.61 3.01 -14.26
CA LEU A 37 -5.36 2.18 -13.08
C LEU A 37 -6.43 2.41 -12.00
N TYR A 38 -6.76 3.67 -11.72
CA TYR A 38 -7.82 4.03 -10.78
C TYR A 38 -9.16 3.42 -11.16
N LYS A 39 -9.57 3.55 -12.43
CA LYS A 39 -10.81 2.94 -12.95
C LYS A 39 -10.79 1.42 -12.84
N ALA A 40 -9.65 0.78 -13.11
CA ALA A 40 -9.51 -0.67 -13.02
C ALA A 40 -9.62 -1.18 -11.57
N LEU A 41 -8.98 -0.49 -10.62
CA LEU A 41 -9.12 -0.76 -9.18
C LEU A 41 -10.55 -0.53 -8.69
N TYR A 42 -11.18 0.56 -9.10
CA TYR A 42 -12.55 0.91 -8.73
C TYR A 42 -13.56 -0.15 -9.19
N ARG A 43 -13.40 -0.68 -10.42
CA ARG A 43 -14.22 -1.80 -10.95
C ARG A 43 -14.09 -3.10 -10.14
N LYS A 44 -13.10 -3.20 -9.26
CA LYS A 44 -12.88 -4.34 -8.35
C LYS A 44 -13.22 -4.01 -6.90
N ASP A 45 -14.01 -2.95 -6.67
CA ASP A 45 -14.44 -2.48 -5.35
C ASP A 45 -13.28 -2.12 -4.40
N VAL A 46 -12.12 -1.74 -4.94
CA VAL A 46 -10.98 -1.26 -4.16
C VAL A 46 -11.18 0.23 -3.85
N ARG A 47 -11.13 0.60 -2.57
CA ARG A 47 -11.20 2.00 -2.13
C ARG A 47 -9.85 2.66 -2.30
N VAL A 48 -9.73 3.47 -3.33
CA VAL A 48 -8.47 4.13 -3.68
C VAL A 48 -8.50 5.59 -3.25
N PHE A 49 -7.51 5.99 -2.45
CA PHE A 49 -7.16 7.40 -2.30
C PHE A 49 -6.25 7.79 -3.46
N ARG A 50 -6.76 8.65 -4.33
CA ARG A 50 -5.98 9.23 -5.43
C ARG A 50 -5.48 10.58 -4.96
N ASP A 51 -4.17 10.70 -4.73
CA ASP A 51 -3.62 12.03 -4.54
C ASP A 51 -3.84 12.86 -5.81
N ASN A 52 -4.12 14.15 -5.66
CA ASN A 52 -4.03 15.07 -6.76
C ASN A 52 -2.84 15.94 -6.43
N ASP A 53 -1.75 15.94 -7.24
CA ASP A 53 -0.64 16.92 -7.22
C ASP A 53 -1.10 18.39 -7.21
N GLY A 54 -1.82 18.83 -6.21
CA GLY A 54 -2.81 19.88 -6.38
C GLY A 54 -3.79 20.03 -5.24
N LEU A 55 -3.47 19.52 -4.04
CA LEU A 55 -3.98 20.19 -2.85
C LEU A 55 -3.45 21.62 -2.88
N LYS A 56 -4.38 22.52 -3.23
CA LYS A 56 -4.20 23.97 -3.37
C LYS A 56 -3.26 24.51 -2.29
N GLN A 57 -2.16 25.09 -2.74
CA GLN A 57 -1.40 26.18 -2.10
C GLN A 57 -1.22 26.04 -0.57
N GLY A 58 -0.14 25.36 -0.16
CA GLY A 58 0.36 25.36 1.21
C GLY A 58 1.64 24.53 1.33
N ASP A 59 2.67 25.06 2.00
CA ASP A 59 4.04 24.52 2.01
C ASP A 59 4.25 23.20 2.80
N SER A 60 3.19 22.53 3.25
CA SER A 60 3.26 21.28 4.03
C SER A 60 2.33 20.21 3.47
N LEU A 61 2.70 18.93 3.65
CA LEU A 61 1.74 17.83 3.51
C LEU A 61 0.53 18.15 4.38
N THR A 62 -0.67 18.18 3.81
CA THR A 62 -1.85 18.42 4.62
C THR A 62 -2.00 17.27 5.62
N PRO A 63 -2.44 17.51 6.87
CA PRO A 63 -2.74 16.45 7.82
C PRO A 63 -3.65 15.36 7.23
N THR A 64 -4.54 15.75 6.31
CA THR A 64 -5.42 14.84 5.59
C THR A 64 -4.67 13.84 4.71
N LEU A 65 -3.56 14.24 4.10
CA LEU A 65 -2.75 13.40 3.22
C LEU A 65 -1.89 12.41 4.02
N LEU A 66 -1.28 12.87 5.12
CA LEU A 66 -0.60 11.99 6.08
C LEU A 66 -1.55 10.92 6.63
N ASN A 67 -2.74 11.34 7.05
CA ASN A 67 -3.77 10.43 7.52
C ASN A 67 -4.21 9.47 6.41
N ALA A 68 -4.25 9.90 5.14
CA ALA A 68 -4.61 9.00 4.04
C ALA A 68 -3.55 7.91 3.82
N ILE A 69 -2.26 8.25 3.91
CA ILE A 69 -1.17 7.26 3.84
C ILE A 69 -1.26 6.30 5.04
N GLU A 70 -1.48 6.81 6.25
CA GLU A 70 -1.65 6.01 7.45
C GLU A 70 -2.96 5.18 7.47
N ASP A 71 -4.01 5.64 6.79
CA ASP A 71 -5.29 4.94 6.68
C ASP A 71 -5.41 4.07 5.43
N SER A 72 -4.29 3.80 4.74
CA SER A 72 -4.23 2.93 3.55
C SER A 72 -3.52 1.60 3.85
N ALA A 73 -4.06 0.50 3.33
CA ALA A 73 -3.46 -0.83 3.52
C ALA A 73 -2.17 -1.00 2.71
N ALA A 74 -2.16 -0.50 1.48
CA ALA A 74 -1.01 -0.48 0.59
C ALA A 74 -0.85 0.88 -0.10
N SER A 75 0.34 1.15 -0.62
CA SER A 75 0.61 2.30 -1.49
C SER A 75 1.14 1.82 -2.85
N ILE A 76 0.65 2.41 -3.94
CA ILE A 76 1.23 2.23 -5.27
C ILE A 76 2.00 3.50 -5.61
N ALA A 77 3.31 3.38 -5.78
CA ALA A 77 4.20 4.49 -6.12
C ALA A 77 4.48 4.46 -7.63
N ILE A 78 3.87 5.37 -8.37
CA ILE A 78 3.96 5.48 -9.83
C ILE A 78 5.06 6.47 -10.18
N ILE A 79 6.28 5.95 -10.31
CA ILE A 79 7.48 6.73 -10.61
C ILE A 79 7.56 6.94 -12.11
N SER A 80 7.51 8.21 -12.52
CA SER A 80 7.49 8.69 -13.91
C SER A 80 8.66 9.65 -14.15
N PRO A 81 9.00 10.03 -15.40
CA PRO A 81 10.22 10.77 -15.69
C PRO A 81 10.37 12.09 -14.93
N SER A 82 9.29 12.86 -14.73
CA SER A 82 9.35 14.13 -14.00
C SER A 82 8.95 14.00 -12.51
N TYR A 83 8.89 12.77 -11.99
CA TYR A 83 8.43 12.51 -10.62
C TYR A 83 9.22 13.27 -9.56
N ALA A 84 10.55 13.34 -9.70
CA ALA A 84 11.43 14.00 -8.74
C ALA A 84 11.36 15.54 -8.82
N SER A 85 10.78 16.10 -9.87
CA SER A 85 10.59 17.56 -9.98
C SER A 85 9.52 18.07 -8.99
N SER A 86 8.63 17.18 -8.54
CA SER A 86 7.66 17.47 -7.49
C SER A 86 8.20 17.11 -6.12
N ARG A 87 8.50 18.15 -5.32
CA ARG A 87 8.81 17.98 -3.90
C ARG A 87 7.72 17.18 -3.16
N TRP A 88 6.45 17.39 -3.50
CA TRP A 88 5.34 16.73 -2.81
C TRP A 88 5.34 15.22 -3.05
N CYS A 89 5.56 14.78 -4.29
CA CYS A 89 5.68 13.36 -4.62
C CYS A 89 6.83 12.70 -3.82
N LEU A 90 7.95 13.40 -3.65
CA LEU A 90 9.09 12.92 -2.85
C LEU A 90 8.81 12.88 -1.34
N GLU A 91 8.11 13.89 -0.81
CA GLU A 91 7.71 13.93 0.61
C GLU A 91 6.73 12.78 0.93
N GLU A 92 5.75 12.54 0.06
CA GLU A 92 4.82 11.41 0.17
C GLU A 92 5.54 10.07 0.12
N LEU A 93 6.43 9.87 -0.86
CA LEU A 93 7.18 8.63 -1.01
C LEU A 93 8.03 8.34 0.24
N ALA A 94 8.71 9.36 0.76
CA ALA A 94 9.49 9.23 1.99
C ALA A 94 8.61 8.87 3.19
N THR A 95 7.46 9.50 3.33
CA THR A 95 6.50 9.16 4.39
C THR A 95 5.96 7.74 4.24
N ILE A 96 5.64 7.29 3.03
CA ILE A 96 5.21 5.92 2.75
C ILE A 96 6.27 4.91 3.24
N CYS A 97 7.54 5.14 2.92
CA CYS A 97 8.65 4.27 3.37
C CYS A 97 8.81 4.30 4.90
N GLU A 98 8.67 5.46 5.54
CA GLU A 98 8.77 5.60 7.00
C GLU A 98 7.71 4.81 7.76
N PHE A 99 6.48 4.75 7.24
CA PHE A 99 5.41 3.93 7.82
C PHE A 99 5.62 2.43 7.64
N LYS A 100 6.63 2.01 6.85
CA LYS A 100 6.99 0.60 6.59
C LYS A 100 5.79 -0.25 6.17
N ARG A 101 4.88 0.35 5.39
CA ARG A 101 3.72 -0.35 4.83
C ARG A 101 4.07 -0.97 3.49
N LEU A 102 3.15 -1.78 2.97
CA LEU A 102 3.31 -2.38 1.67
C LEU A 102 3.37 -1.30 0.59
N VAL A 103 4.47 -1.27 -0.16
CA VAL A 103 4.64 -0.41 -1.33
C VAL A 103 4.76 -1.28 -2.57
N LEU A 104 3.98 -0.93 -3.59
CA LEU A 104 3.98 -1.57 -4.90
C LEU A 104 4.54 -0.57 -5.93
N PRO A 105 5.82 -0.67 -6.30
CA PRO A 105 6.43 0.27 -7.25
C PRO A 105 5.94 0.03 -8.67
N VAL A 106 5.55 1.11 -9.35
CA VAL A 106 5.27 1.14 -10.79
C VAL A 106 6.29 2.07 -11.43
N PHE A 107 7.13 1.52 -12.28
CA PHE A 107 8.15 2.22 -13.05
C PHE A 107 7.57 2.58 -14.42
N TYR A 108 6.99 3.77 -14.53
CA TYR A 108 6.33 4.24 -15.74
C TYR A 108 7.30 5.01 -16.62
N ARG A 109 7.74 4.38 -17.71
CA ARG A 109 8.69 4.93 -18.71
C ARG A 109 10.04 5.36 -18.10
N VAL A 110 10.43 4.72 -17.01
CA VAL A 110 11.71 4.93 -16.32
C VAL A 110 12.35 3.59 -16.00
N ASP A 111 13.68 3.56 -15.90
CA ASP A 111 14.39 2.37 -15.47
C ASP A 111 14.43 2.29 -13.93
N PRO A 112 14.11 1.14 -13.31
CA PRO A 112 14.21 0.96 -11.87
C PRO A 112 15.62 1.27 -11.30
N SER A 113 16.67 1.04 -12.09
CA SER A 113 18.05 1.33 -11.69
C SER A 113 18.33 2.84 -11.62
N ASP A 114 17.70 3.63 -12.50
CA ASP A 114 17.75 5.09 -12.46
C ASP A 114 16.98 5.62 -11.26
N VAL A 115 15.82 5.04 -10.93
CA VAL A 115 15.08 5.36 -9.70
C VAL A 115 15.93 5.08 -8.47
N ARG A 116 16.54 3.89 -8.40
CA ARG A 116 17.34 3.43 -7.25
C ARG A 116 18.59 4.27 -7.02
N ARG A 117 19.23 4.73 -8.10
CA ARG A 117 20.49 5.50 -8.06
C ARG A 117 20.28 7.00 -8.22
N GLN A 118 19.04 7.44 -8.42
CA GLN A 118 18.64 8.81 -8.77
C GLN A 118 19.48 9.36 -9.95
N LYS A 119 19.55 8.58 -11.03
CA LYS A 119 20.25 8.90 -12.28
C LYS A 119 19.26 9.16 -13.42
N GLY A 120 19.79 9.49 -14.60
CA GLY A 120 18.99 9.67 -15.81
C GLY A 120 18.00 10.83 -15.61
N PRO A 121 16.68 10.60 -15.73
CA PRO A 121 15.69 11.68 -15.65
C PRO A 121 15.65 12.39 -14.29
N PHE A 122 16.16 11.78 -13.22
CA PHE A 122 16.09 12.33 -11.86
C PHE A 122 17.32 13.15 -11.47
N GLU A 123 18.41 13.11 -12.23
CA GLU A 123 19.70 13.65 -11.82
C GLU A 123 19.66 15.17 -11.63
N GLU A 124 19.12 15.90 -12.61
CA GLU A 124 18.99 17.36 -12.56
C GLU A 124 18.00 17.83 -11.49
N ASP A 125 16.91 17.08 -11.29
CA ASP A 125 15.90 17.36 -10.27
C ASP A 125 16.54 17.29 -8.88
N PHE A 126 17.27 16.22 -8.57
CA PHE A 126 17.93 16.08 -7.27
C PHE A 126 19.03 17.12 -7.06
N GLN A 127 19.81 17.48 -8.08
CA GLN A 127 20.78 18.58 -7.96
C GLN A 127 20.10 19.93 -7.67
N THR A 128 18.93 20.17 -8.25
CA THR A 128 18.15 21.40 -8.03
C THR A 128 17.56 21.42 -6.62
N LEU A 129 17.04 20.29 -6.15
CA LEU A 129 16.53 20.12 -4.79
C LEU A 129 17.62 20.33 -3.74
N GLU A 130 18.84 19.81 -3.96
CA GLU A 130 19.97 20.00 -3.04
C GLU A 130 20.36 21.46 -2.92
N ARG A 131 20.41 22.18 -4.04
CA ARG A 131 20.67 23.63 -4.06
C ARG A 131 19.59 24.42 -3.32
N ARG A 132 18.33 23.99 -3.37
CA ARG A 132 17.19 24.71 -2.79
C ARG A 132 16.93 24.40 -1.32
N PHE A 133 17.14 23.15 -0.90
CA PHE A 133 16.72 22.66 0.42
C PHE A 133 17.86 22.11 1.29
N GLY A 134 19.06 22.00 0.73
CA GLY A 134 20.23 21.44 1.42
C GLY A 134 20.28 19.91 1.35
N VAL A 135 21.50 19.38 1.40
CA VAL A 135 21.79 17.95 1.22
C VAL A 135 21.13 17.07 2.28
N GLU A 136 21.09 17.53 3.54
CA GLU A 136 20.52 16.76 4.66
C GLU A 136 19.03 16.46 4.45
N LYS A 137 18.25 17.44 3.98
CA LYS A 137 16.82 17.25 3.71
C LYS A 137 16.59 16.34 2.50
N VAL A 138 17.40 16.51 1.45
CA VAL A 138 17.29 15.72 0.22
C VAL A 138 17.69 14.26 0.44
N LEU A 139 18.60 13.99 1.38
CA LEU A 139 19.01 12.63 1.73
C LEU A 139 17.81 11.74 2.09
N ARG A 140 16.81 12.29 2.79
CA ARG A 140 15.56 11.59 3.11
C ARG A 140 14.84 11.12 1.85
N TRP A 141 14.70 11.98 0.85
CA TRP A 141 14.06 11.65 -0.43
C TRP A 141 14.88 10.68 -1.27
N ARG A 142 16.22 10.83 -1.28
CA ARG A 142 17.13 9.88 -1.95
C ARG A 142 16.99 8.48 -1.37
N ASN A 143 16.96 8.35 -0.05
CA ASN A 143 16.79 7.06 0.62
C ASN A 143 15.46 6.41 0.26
N ALA A 144 14.36 7.18 0.22
CA ALA A 144 13.05 6.68 -0.17
C ALA A 144 13.02 6.17 -1.62
N MET A 145 13.55 6.93 -2.57
CA MET A 145 13.65 6.47 -3.97
C MET A 145 14.60 5.28 -4.13
N ALA A 146 15.70 5.24 -3.37
CA ALA A 146 16.62 4.11 -3.37
C ALA A 146 15.97 2.83 -2.84
N GLU A 147 15.17 2.94 -1.77
CA GLU A 147 14.39 1.84 -1.21
C GLU A 147 13.37 1.33 -2.22
N VAL A 148 12.51 2.20 -2.74
CA VAL A 148 11.44 1.85 -3.69
C VAL A 148 12.01 1.31 -5.01
N GLY A 149 13.10 1.90 -5.53
CA GLY A 149 13.81 1.39 -6.70
C GLY A 149 14.53 0.06 -6.46
N GLY A 150 14.70 -0.36 -5.20
CA GLY A 150 15.21 -1.68 -4.82
C GLY A 150 14.14 -2.76 -4.73
N ILE A 151 12.85 -2.39 -4.69
CA ILE A 151 11.72 -3.32 -4.61
C ILE A 151 11.37 -3.81 -6.01
N SER A 152 11.02 -5.09 -6.13
CA SER A 152 10.49 -5.64 -7.38
C SER A 152 9.13 -5.02 -7.69
N GLY A 153 8.99 -4.45 -8.89
CA GLY A 153 7.78 -3.72 -9.30
C GLY A 153 7.45 -3.95 -10.77
N TRP A 154 6.51 -3.15 -11.28
CA TRP A 154 6.01 -3.25 -12.66
C TRP A 154 6.67 -2.20 -13.54
N VAL A 155 7.23 -2.63 -14.66
CA VAL A 155 7.90 -1.73 -15.61
C VAL A 155 7.03 -1.52 -16.83
N PHE A 156 6.54 -0.30 -17.02
CA PHE A 156 5.73 0.10 -18.16
C PHE A 156 6.61 0.86 -19.16
N ARG A 157 7.06 0.17 -20.21
CA ARG A 157 7.86 0.77 -21.28
C ARG A 157 6.99 1.23 -22.44
N THR A 158 7.50 2.14 -23.27
CA THR A 158 6.83 2.51 -24.53
C THR A 158 6.57 1.27 -25.38
N GLY A 159 5.32 1.10 -25.83
CA GLY A 159 4.89 -0.03 -26.66
C GLY A 159 4.49 -1.29 -25.89
N CYS A 160 4.47 -1.26 -24.55
CA CYS A 160 3.87 -2.35 -23.77
C CYS A 160 2.34 -2.34 -23.86
N ASP A 161 1.72 -3.49 -23.62
CA ASP A 161 0.27 -3.60 -23.44
C ASP A 161 -0.11 -3.06 -22.04
N GLU A 162 -0.22 -1.73 -21.94
CA GLU A 162 -0.56 -1.05 -20.69
C GLU A 162 -1.86 -1.61 -20.05
N PRO A 163 -2.97 -1.83 -20.79
CA PRO A 163 -4.17 -2.45 -20.24
C PRO A 163 -3.91 -3.82 -19.59
N GLN A 164 -3.18 -4.71 -20.26
CA GLN A 164 -2.89 -6.04 -19.73
C GLN A 164 -2.03 -5.96 -18.45
N LEU A 165 -1.01 -5.11 -18.44
CA LEU A 165 -0.17 -4.92 -17.25
C LEU A 165 -0.94 -4.27 -16.09
N ILE A 166 -1.86 -3.35 -16.37
CA ILE A 166 -2.77 -2.79 -15.36
C ILE A 166 -3.63 -3.90 -14.75
N GLU A 167 -4.20 -4.80 -15.56
CA GLU A 167 -4.98 -5.92 -15.03
C GLU A 167 -4.14 -6.84 -14.13
N GLN A 168 -2.89 -7.12 -14.50
CA GLN A 168 -1.97 -7.91 -13.67
C GLN A 168 -1.64 -7.20 -12.35
N LEU A 169 -1.37 -5.90 -12.40
CA LEU A 169 -1.14 -5.08 -11.21
C LEU A 169 -2.37 -5.08 -10.29
N VAL A 170 -3.58 -4.89 -10.83
CA VAL A 170 -4.83 -4.95 -10.06
C VAL A 170 -5.02 -6.32 -9.41
N LYS A 171 -4.76 -7.41 -10.13
CA LYS A 171 -4.81 -8.76 -9.54
C LYS A 171 -3.83 -8.90 -8.38
N ARG A 172 -2.59 -8.40 -8.52
CA ARG A 172 -1.62 -8.43 -7.42
C ARG A 172 -2.08 -7.61 -6.23
N VAL A 173 -2.60 -6.41 -6.46
CA VAL A 173 -3.17 -5.56 -5.39
C VAL A 173 -4.24 -6.32 -4.61
N LEU A 174 -5.16 -7.01 -5.30
CA LEU A 174 -6.21 -7.77 -4.62
C LEU A 174 -5.65 -8.90 -3.74
N VAL A 175 -4.63 -9.62 -4.21
CA VAL A 175 -3.94 -10.68 -3.44
C VAL A 175 -3.23 -10.09 -2.22
N GLU A 176 -2.56 -8.96 -2.37
CA GLU A 176 -1.89 -8.30 -1.26
C GLU A 176 -2.88 -7.76 -0.22
N LEU A 177 -4.02 -7.22 -0.66
CA LEU A 177 -5.07 -6.73 0.22
C LEU A 177 -5.77 -7.86 0.97
N SER A 178 -5.99 -9.02 0.33
CA SER A 178 -6.48 -10.21 1.04
C SER A 178 -5.47 -10.72 2.05
N ASN A 179 -4.17 -10.55 1.77
CA ASN A 179 -3.08 -11.01 2.63
C ASN A 179 -2.58 -9.96 3.64
N THR A 180 -3.19 -8.78 3.70
CA THR A 180 -2.73 -7.71 4.56
C THR A 180 -3.02 -8.01 6.04
N PRO A 181 -2.00 -8.04 6.92
CA PRO A 181 -2.18 -8.23 8.35
C PRO A 181 -3.08 -7.13 8.95
N VAL A 182 -4.08 -7.52 9.73
CA VAL A 182 -4.91 -6.59 10.49
C VAL A 182 -4.10 -5.99 11.63
N VAL A 183 -4.01 -4.66 11.74
CA VAL A 183 -3.30 -3.98 12.83
C VAL A 183 -3.74 -4.52 14.21
N VAL A 184 -2.80 -5.07 14.97
CA VAL A 184 -2.94 -5.51 16.35
C VAL A 184 -2.21 -4.51 17.25
N ALA A 185 -2.84 -4.06 18.34
CA ALA A 185 -2.20 -3.12 19.25
C ALA A 185 -0.90 -3.72 19.85
N PRO A 186 0.18 -2.95 19.98
CA PRO A 186 1.51 -3.48 20.35
C PRO A 186 1.62 -3.96 21.81
N PHE A 187 0.62 -3.70 22.66
CA PHE A 187 0.66 -3.98 24.09
C PHE A 187 -0.10 -5.24 24.49
N THR A 188 0.38 -6.41 24.09
CA THR A 188 -0.22 -7.68 24.53
C THR A 188 0.85 -8.66 25.05
N VAL A 189 1.09 -8.60 26.36
CA VAL A 189 1.92 -9.60 27.05
C VAL A 189 1.25 -10.97 26.92
N GLY A 190 2.03 -12.00 26.56
CA GLY A 190 1.54 -13.38 26.43
C GLY A 190 0.68 -13.69 25.21
N LEU A 191 0.58 -12.78 24.22
CA LEU A 191 -0.15 -13.04 22.98
C LEU A 191 0.59 -14.01 22.06
N ASN A 192 1.91 -13.86 21.93
CA ASN A 192 2.73 -14.74 21.08
C ASN A 192 2.67 -16.20 21.53
N PHE A 193 2.69 -16.45 22.84
CA PHE A 193 2.56 -17.80 23.40
C PHE A 193 1.23 -18.46 23.02
N ARG A 194 0.11 -17.74 23.20
CA ARG A 194 -1.23 -18.22 22.82
C ARG A 194 -1.37 -18.47 21.32
N ILE A 195 -0.72 -17.65 20.49
CA ILE A 195 -0.69 -17.87 19.04
C ILE A 195 0.09 -19.14 18.69
N GLN A 196 1.24 -19.39 19.33
CA GLN A 196 2.02 -20.60 19.08
C GLN A 196 1.26 -21.87 19.47
N GLU A 197 0.56 -21.88 20.60
CA GLU A 197 -0.33 -22.99 20.97
C GLU A 197 -1.42 -23.21 19.91
N LEU A 198 -2.08 -22.14 19.46
CA LEU A 198 -3.13 -22.25 18.44
C LEU A 198 -2.59 -22.73 17.09
N MET A 199 -1.38 -22.32 16.68
CA MET A 199 -0.75 -22.81 15.45
C MET A 199 -0.40 -24.30 15.54
N GLN A 200 0.01 -24.80 16.71
CA GLN A 200 0.25 -26.23 16.93
C GLN A 200 -1.07 -27.02 16.89
N LEU A 201 -2.14 -26.48 17.46
CA LEU A 201 -3.47 -27.11 17.46
C LEU A 201 -4.10 -27.18 16.05
N LEU A 202 -3.89 -26.14 15.24
CA LEU A 202 -4.46 -26.06 13.88
C LEU A 202 -3.73 -26.91 12.86
N ASP A 203 -2.49 -27.36 13.14
CA ASP A 203 -1.64 -28.18 12.26
C ASP A 203 -1.88 -27.90 10.76
N VAL A 204 -1.48 -26.70 10.33
CA VAL A 204 -1.79 -26.07 9.01
C VAL A 204 -1.37 -26.93 7.81
N LYS A 205 -0.65 -28.04 8.02
CA LYS A 205 -0.21 -29.00 7.00
C LYS A 205 -1.18 -30.18 6.79
N ARG A 206 -2.22 -30.32 7.61
CA ARG A 206 -3.21 -31.40 7.45
C ARG A 206 -4.22 -31.05 6.37
N ASN A 207 -4.50 -32.03 5.50
CA ASN A 207 -5.60 -31.94 4.54
C ASN A 207 -6.95 -32.07 5.26
N GLY A 208 -7.77 -31.01 5.24
CA GLY A 208 -9.12 -30.99 5.80
C GLY A 208 -9.60 -29.58 6.18
N ILE A 209 -10.90 -29.42 6.42
CA ILE A 209 -11.49 -28.16 6.91
C ILE A 209 -11.56 -28.23 8.44
N GLN A 210 -10.93 -27.26 9.11
CA GLN A 210 -11.03 -27.07 10.56
C GLN A 210 -11.71 -25.74 10.88
N VAL A 211 -12.60 -25.73 11.85
CA VAL A 211 -13.31 -24.53 12.30
C VAL A 211 -12.89 -24.22 13.73
N LEU A 212 -12.30 -23.03 13.93
CA LEU A 212 -11.89 -22.55 15.25
C LEU A 212 -12.81 -21.43 15.73
N GLY A 213 -13.45 -21.64 16.88
CA GLY A 213 -14.32 -20.66 17.53
C GLY A 213 -13.67 -20.06 18.79
N PHE A 214 -13.69 -18.74 18.92
CA PHE A 214 -13.24 -18.04 20.13
C PHE A 214 -14.44 -17.61 20.99
N HIS A 215 -14.53 -18.11 22.22
CA HIS A 215 -15.58 -17.72 23.19
C HIS A 215 -14.97 -17.15 24.48
N GLY A 216 -15.77 -16.40 25.25
CA GLY A 216 -15.35 -15.80 26.53
C GLY A 216 -15.96 -14.43 26.79
N MET A 217 -15.70 -13.86 27.96
CA MET A 217 -16.25 -12.57 28.40
C MET A 217 -15.87 -11.40 27.47
N GLY A 218 -16.67 -10.33 27.50
CA GLY A 218 -16.35 -9.08 26.81
C GLY A 218 -15.00 -8.51 27.26
N GLY A 219 -14.26 -7.85 26.35
CA GLY A 219 -12.98 -7.20 26.69
C GLY A 219 -11.77 -8.12 26.88
N ILE A 220 -11.93 -9.45 26.97
CA ILE A 220 -10.84 -10.41 27.24
C ILE A 220 -9.81 -10.56 26.09
N GLY A 221 -10.00 -9.86 24.97
CA GLY A 221 -9.06 -9.87 23.85
C GLY A 221 -9.30 -10.94 22.77
N LYS A 222 -10.49 -11.55 22.68
CA LYS A 222 -10.84 -12.55 21.64
C LYS A 222 -10.57 -12.03 20.22
N THR A 223 -11.06 -10.83 19.92
CA THR A 223 -10.85 -10.18 18.62
C THR A 223 -9.37 -9.90 18.36
N THR A 224 -8.60 -9.56 19.40
CA THR A 224 -7.16 -9.32 19.30
C THR A 224 -6.41 -10.61 18.98
N LEU A 225 -6.76 -11.72 19.64
CA LEU A 225 -6.20 -13.04 19.41
C LEU A 225 -6.53 -13.57 18.00
N ALA A 226 -7.78 -13.44 17.57
CA ALA A 226 -8.21 -13.84 16.24
C ALA A 226 -7.47 -13.05 15.14
N LYS A 227 -7.33 -11.73 15.30
CA LYS A 227 -6.58 -10.89 14.34
C LYS A 227 -5.09 -11.27 14.30
N ALA A 228 -4.47 -11.50 15.44
CA ALA A 228 -3.06 -11.84 15.49
C ALA A 228 -2.77 -13.25 14.95
N LEU A 229 -3.67 -14.21 15.19
CA LEU A 229 -3.61 -15.53 14.57
C LEU A 229 -3.82 -15.45 13.05
N TYR A 230 -4.82 -14.67 12.59
CA TYR A 230 -5.04 -14.39 11.17
C TYR A 230 -3.76 -13.87 10.50
N ASN A 231 -3.10 -12.86 11.08
CA ASN A 231 -1.87 -12.29 10.53
C ASN A 231 -0.72 -13.31 10.39
N LYS A 232 -0.69 -14.34 11.24
CA LYS A 232 0.31 -15.42 11.15
C LYS A 232 -0.06 -16.48 10.13
N LEU A 233 -1.35 -16.72 9.95
CA LEU A 233 -1.87 -17.73 9.04
C LEU A 233 -2.01 -17.22 7.61
N VAL A 234 -2.30 -15.94 7.41
CA VAL A 234 -2.65 -15.39 6.10
C VAL A 234 -1.53 -15.59 5.06
N SER A 235 -0.27 -15.67 5.49
CA SER A 235 0.87 -15.97 4.61
C SER A 235 0.97 -17.45 4.18
N HIS A 236 0.18 -18.35 4.78
CA HIS A 236 0.21 -19.80 4.55
C HIS A 236 -0.92 -20.30 3.64
N PHE A 237 -1.81 -19.41 3.21
CA PHE A 237 -2.92 -19.72 2.31
C PHE A 237 -2.73 -18.93 1.01
N GLU A 238 -2.94 -19.59 -0.13
CA GLU A 238 -2.91 -19.00 -1.47
C GLU A 238 -4.21 -18.28 -1.83
#